data_AF-A0A085M6Q5-F1
#
_entry.id   AF-A0A085M6Q5-F1
#
_cell.length_a   1.000
_cell.length_b   1.000
_cell.length_c   1.000
_cell.angle_alpha   90.00
_cell.angle_beta   90.00
_cell.angle_gamma   90.00
#
_symmetry.space_group_name_H-M   'P 1'
#
loop_
_entity.id
_entity.type
_entity.pdbx_description
1 polymer ?
#
loop_
_entity_poly.entity_id
_entity_poly.type
_entity_poly.pdbx_seq_one_letter_code
_entity_poly.pdbx_strand_id
1 'polypeptide(L)'
;MCWDKLWSEAVSEFQEFEGTAAQVKTIMKTAKEIGGEGLADILEEDVSELIKGNEEELTNEELDEVLISSAEEEDEEDEENQQEQARWTLEKLSEVFRLL
;
A
#
# COMPACT_ATOMS: atom_id res chain seq x y z
N MET A 1 10.91 -0.62 -18.52
CA MET A 1 9.47 -0.92 -18.36
C MET A 1 8.69 -0.26 -19.50
N CYS A 2 7.58 -0.84 -19.99
CA CYS A 2 6.76 -0.19 -21.04
C CYS A 2 6.14 1.13 -20.57
N TRP A 3 5.91 1.27 -19.27
CA TRP A 3 5.39 2.47 -18.60
C TRP A 3 6.25 3.72 -18.80
N ASP A 4 7.57 3.58 -18.79
CA ASP A 4 8.51 4.70 -18.99
C ASP A 4 8.28 5.40 -20.35
N LYS A 5 7.91 4.65 -21.38
CA LYS A 5 7.58 5.21 -22.71
C LYS A 5 6.21 5.89 -22.76
N LEU A 6 5.27 5.46 -21.92
CA LEU A 6 3.90 5.98 -21.90
C LEU A 6 3.77 7.20 -20.99
N TRP A 7 4.50 7.22 -19.87
CA TRP A 7 4.38 8.29 -18.88
C TRP A 7 5.66 8.50 -18.07
N SER A 8 6.78 8.77 -18.75
CA SER A 8 8.09 9.03 -18.13
C SER A 8 8.08 10.06 -16.99
N GLU A 9 7.20 11.06 -17.01
CA GLU A 9 7.11 12.07 -15.94
C GLU A 9 6.47 11.55 -14.65
N ALA A 10 5.57 10.56 -14.73
CA ALA A 10 4.93 9.93 -13.55
C ALA A 10 5.63 8.63 -13.13
N VAL A 11 6.33 7.98 -14.06
CA VAL A 11 7.17 6.82 -13.76
C VAL A 11 8.46 7.32 -13.12
N SER A 12 8.39 7.59 -11.81
CA SER A 12 9.60 7.73 -11.01
C SER A 12 10.32 6.39 -11.03
N GLU A 13 11.64 6.40 -11.25
CA GLU A 13 12.47 5.32 -10.73
C GLU A 13 12.18 5.31 -9.22
N PHE A 14 11.47 4.29 -8.76
CA PHE A 14 11.15 4.15 -7.36
C PHE A 14 12.48 4.03 -6.63
N GLN A 15 12.89 5.12 -5.99
CA GLN A 15 14.01 5.10 -5.08
C GLN A 15 13.43 4.52 -3.79
N GLU A 16 13.88 3.31 -3.47
CA GLU A 16 13.54 2.56 -2.27
C GLU A 16 13.25 3.46 -1.07
N PHE A 17 12.24 3.10 -0.26
CA PHE A 17 11.92 3.86 0.94
C PHE A 17 13.18 4.04 1.79
N GLU A 18 13.43 5.27 2.26
CA GLU A 18 14.57 5.59 3.11
C GLU A 18 14.62 4.61 4.29
N GLY A 19 15.80 4.03 4.56
CA GLY A 19 15.95 2.83 5.38
C GLY A 19 15.14 2.84 6.69
N THR A 20 14.54 1.69 7.00
CA THR A 20 13.48 1.55 8.02
C THR A 20 13.93 1.80 9.46
N ALA A 21 15.23 1.97 9.69
CA ALA A 21 15.83 2.18 11.01
C ALA A 21 15.24 3.37 11.78
N ALA A 22 14.86 4.46 11.10
CA ALA A 22 14.23 5.61 11.76
C ALA A 22 12.80 5.28 12.23
N GLN A 23 12.07 4.50 11.43
CA GLN A 23 10.69 4.08 11.72
C GLN A 23 10.68 3.06 12.86
N VAL A 24 11.60 2.09 12.86
CA VAL A 24 11.77 1.11 13.94
C VAL A 24 11.95 1.79 15.29
N LYS A 25 12.84 2.78 15.38
CA LYS A 25 13.07 3.55 16.61
C LYS A 25 11.82 4.30 17.06
N THR A 26 11.06 4.85 16.12
CA THR A 26 9.83 5.58 16.40
C THR A 26 8.76 4.64 16.96
N ILE A 27 8.55 3.49 16.33
CA ILE A 27 7.60 2.45 16.76
C ILE A 27 7.95 1.96 18.16
N MET A 28 9.21 1.60 18.41
CA MET A 28 9.64 1.15 19.75
C MET A 28 9.45 2.21 20.82
N LYS A 29 9.76 3.48 20.50
CA LYS A 29 9.56 4.58 21.43
C LYS A 29 8.09 4.72 21.80
N THR A 30 7.21 4.73 20.80
CA THR A 30 5.76 4.83 20.99
C THR A 30 5.22 3.64 21.79
N ALA A 31 5.64 2.41 21.47
CA ALA A 31 5.23 1.20 22.19
C ALA A 31 5.62 1.26 23.68
N LYS A 32 6.81 1.76 23.98
CA LYS A 32 7.29 1.96 25.36
C LYS A 32 6.55 3.08 26.09
N GLU A 33 6.14 4.13 25.40
CA GLU A 33 5.34 5.22 25.96
C GLU A 33 3.91 4.79 26.28
N ILE A 34 3.29 3.99 25.40
CA ILE A 34 1.97 3.40 25.64
C ILE A 34 2.05 2.38 26.79
N GLY A 35 3.11 1.58 26.83
CA GLY A 35 3.30 0.51 27.80
C GLY A 35 2.31 -0.64 27.58
N GLY A 36 2.25 -1.55 28.55
CA GLY A 36 1.42 -2.76 28.46
C GLY A 36 2.24 -4.02 28.20
N GLU A 37 1.66 -5.17 28.56
CA GLU A 37 2.29 -6.48 28.39
C GLU A 37 2.55 -6.74 26.90
N GLY A 38 3.79 -7.08 26.55
CA GLY A 38 4.22 -7.30 25.16
C GLY A 38 4.67 -6.05 24.40
N LEU A 39 4.22 -4.84 24.77
CA LEU A 39 4.66 -3.59 24.14
C LEU A 39 5.88 -2.96 24.82
N ALA A 40 5.95 -3.05 26.16
CA ALA A 40 7.08 -2.54 26.92
C ALA A 40 8.38 -3.34 26.68
N ASP A 41 8.24 -4.63 26.40
CA ASP A 41 9.34 -5.58 26.22
C ASP A 41 9.78 -5.73 24.75
N ILE A 42 9.16 -4.98 23.83
CA ILE A 42 9.43 -5.08 22.39
C ILE A 42 10.89 -4.73 22.06
N LEU A 43 11.52 -5.60 21.28
CA LEU A 43 12.89 -5.46 20.80
C LEU A 43 12.93 -4.87 19.39
N GLU A 44 14.09 -4.33 19.03
CA GLU A 44 14.33 -3.79 17.70
C GLU A 44 14.19 -4.87 16.61
N GLU A 45 14.63 -6.08 16.94
CA GLU A 45 14.52 -7.27 16.07
C GLU A 45 13.05 -7.60 15.77
N ASP A 46 12.18 -7.60 16.78
CA ASP A 46 10.75 -7.89 16.61
C ASP A 46 10.10 -6.94 15.59
N VAL A 47 10.40 -5.64 15.68
CA VAL A 47 9.85 -4.63 14.77
C VAL A 47 10.49 -4.74 13.39
N SER A 48 11.80 -4.98 13.32
CA SER A 48 12.52 -5.11 12.06
C SER A 48 12.08 -6.35 11.27
N GLU A 49 11.80 -7.47 11.94
CA GLU A 49 11.31 -8.69 11.30
C GLU A 49 9.91 -8.50 10.73
N LEU A 50 9.03 -7.79 11.46
CA LEU A 50 7.68 -7.48 10.98
C LEU A 50 7.70 -6.58 9.73
N ILE A 51 8.55 -5.55 9.73
CA ILE A 51 8.68 -4.66 8.57
C ILE A 51 9.23 -5.43 7.36
N LYS A 52 10.26 -6.26 7.60
CA LYS A 52 10.89 -7.07 6.55
C LYS A 52 9.98 -8.19 6.02
N GLY A 53 9.16 -8.79 6.87
CA GLY A 53 8.18 -9.79 6.46
C GLY A 53 7.11 -9.25 5.50
N ASN A 54 6.98 -7.92 5.43
CA ASN A 54 6.05 -7.21 4.54
C ASN A 54 6.77 -6.50 3.36
N GLU A 55 8.03 -6.84 3.08
CA GLU A 55 8.75 -6.38 1.89
C GLU A 55 8.41 -7.19 0.63
N GLU A 56 7.70 -8.32 0.78
CA GLU A 56 7.29 -9.12 -0.38
C GLU A 56 6.33 -8.30 -1.26
N GLU A 57 6.65 -8.25 -2.55
CA GLU A 57 5.80 -7.60 -3.54
C GLU A 57 4.47 -8.37 -3.59
N LEU A 58 3.36 -7.67 -3.34
CA LEU A 58 2.04 -8.29 -3.42
C LEU A 58 1.86 -8.93 -4.80
N THR A 59 1.34 -10.15 -4.82
CA THR A 59 0.84 -10.74 -6.06
C THR A 59 -0.34 -9.93 -6.59
N ASN A 60 -0.67 -10.09 -7.88
CA ASN A 60 -1.80 -9.38 -8.46
C ASN A 60 -3.11 -9.78 -7.77
N GLU A 61 -3.23 -11.04 -7.36
CA GLU A 61 -4.37 -11.54 -6.59
C GLU A 61 -4.47 -10.88 -5.19
N GLU A 62 -3.36 -10.80 -4.45
CA GLU A 62 -3.34 -10.14 -3.13
C GLU A 62 -3.60 -8.62 -3.25
N LEU A 63 -3.12 -7.99 -4.32
CA LEU A 63 -3.40 -6.58 -4.59
C LEU A 63 -4.89 -6.34 -4.87
N ASP A 64 -5.53 -7.22 -5.64
CA ASP A 64 -6.97 -7.15 -5.89
C ASP A 64 -7.77 -7.33 -4.58
N GLU A 65 -7.35 -8.21 -3.67
CA GLU A 65 -7.97 -8.39 -2.35
C GLU A 65 -7.86 -7.13 -1.48
N VAL A 66 -6.70 -6.46 -1.47
CA VAL A 66 -6.52 -5.18 -0.74
C VAL A 66 -7.45 -4.09 -1.29
N LEU A 67 -7.59 -4.01 -2.62
CA LEU A 67 -8.47 -3.02 -3.26
C LEU A 67 -9.95 -3.29 -2.93
N ILE A 68 -10.35 -4.56 -2.85
CA ILE A 68 -11.72 -4.95 -2.48
C ILE A 68 -11.98 -4.62 -1.00
N SER A 69 -11.07 -5.00 -0.09
CA SER A 69 -11.23 -4.74 1.35
C SER A 69 -11.32 -3.24 1.64
N SER A 70 -10.52 -2.42 0.94
CA SER A 70 -10.56 -0.95 1.11
C SER A 70 -11.86 -0.32 0.60
N ALA A 71 -12.52 -0.92 -0.38
CA ALA A 71 -13.81 -0.45 -0.90
C ALA A 71 -14.98 -0.87 0.01
N GLU A 72 -14.89 -2.04 0.65
CA GLU A 72 -15.91 -2.53 1.60
C GLU A 72 -15.91 -1.74 2.92
N GLU A 73 -14.77 -1.21 3.37
CA GLU A 73 -14.68 -0.36 4.56
C GLU A 73 -15.27 1.05 4.38
N GLU A 74 -15.40 1.53 3.13
CA GLU A 74 -16.02 2.82 2.80
C GLU A 74 -17.56 2.75 2.68
N ASP A 75 -18.14 1.55 2.71
CA ASP A 75 -19.56 1.31 2.37
C ASP A 75 -20.52 1.41 3.59
N GLU A 76 -20.04 1.87 4.75
CA GLU A 76 -20.93 2.16 5.90
C GLU A 76 -21.68 3.51 5.79
N GLU A 77 -21.38 4.37 4.79
CA GLU A 77 -22.07 5.66 4.59
C GLU A 77 -22.23 6.06 3.09
N ASP A 78 -23.01 5.34 2.28
CA ASP A 78 -23.96 5.92 1.27
C ASP A 78 -24.50 4.85 0.30
N GLU A 79 -25.63 4.21 0.65
CA GLU A 79 -26.36 3.29 -0.23
C GLU A 79 -26.99 3.96 -1.48
N GLU A 80 -26.86 5.28 -1.70
CA GLU A 80 -27.50 5.99 -2.81
C GLU A 80 -26.56 6.56 -3.89
N ASN A 81 -25.24 6.42 -3.76
CA ASN A 81 -24.30 6.91 -4.79
C ASN A 81 -23.39 5.81 -5.36
N GLN A 82 -23.93 4.62 -5.61
CA GLN A 82 -23.34 3.63 -6.50
C GLN A 82 -23.41 4.10 -7.96
N GLN A 83 -22.86 5.28 -8.26
CA GLN A 83 -22.42 5.58 -9.61
C GLN A 83 -21.27 4.61 -9.88
N GLU A 84 -21.58 3.50 -10.58
CA GLU A 84 -20.64 2.47 -11.07
C GLU A 84 -19.21 2.96 -10.92
N GLN A 85 -18.53 2.62 -9.80
CA GLN A 85 -17.11 2.91 -9.65
C GLN A 85 -16.49 2.44 -10.95
N ALA A 86 -15.98 3.38 -11.75
CA ALA A 86 -15.70 3.12 -13.15
C ALA A 86 -14.67 1.99 -13.20
N ARG A 87 -15.13 0.76 -13.45
CA ARG A 87 -14.26 -0.42 -13.43
C ARG A 87 -13.30 -0.25 -14.59
N TRP A 88 -12.11 0.24 -14.30
CA TRP A 88 -11.03 0.45 -15.24
C TRP A 88 -10.47 -0.92 -15.61
N THR A 89 -10.91 -1.45 -16.74
CA THR A 89 -10.36 -2.68 -17.30
C THR A 89 -9.15 -2.35 -18.17
N LEU A 90 -8.23 -3.30 -18.34
CA LEU A 90 -7.10 -3.17 -19.27
C LEU A 90 -7.57 -2.81 -20.69
N GLU A 91 -8.74 -3.29 -21.09
CA GLU A 91 -9.35 -2.98 -22.39
C GLU A 91 -9.74 -1.50 -22.49
N LYS A 92 -10.42 -0.94 -21.46
CA LYS A 92 -10.75 0.50 -21.39
C LYS A 92 -9.49 1.37 -21.36
N LEU A 93 -8.47 0.96 -20.61
CA LEU A 93 -7.18 1.66 -20.60
C LEU A 93 -6.54 1.62 -21.99
N SER A 94 -6.58 0.48 -22.68
CA SER A 94 -6.03 0.34 -24.03
C SER A 94 -6.72 1.25 -25.05
N GLU A 95 -8.04 1.44 -24.94
CA GLU A 95 -8.78 2.37 -25.79
C GLU A 95 -8.34 3.82 -25.56
N VAL A 96 -8.16 4.23 -24.30
CA VAL A 96 -7.68 5.57 -23.95
C VAL A 96 -6.26 5.80 -24.47
N PHE A 97 -5.34 4.84 -24.29
CA PHE A 97 -3.98 4.94 -24.80
C PHE A 97 -3.91 4.94 -26.33
N ARG A 98 -4.92 4.41 -27.03
CA ARG A 98 -4.99 4.45 -28.48
C ARG A 98 -5.50 5.80 -29.02
N LEU A 99 -6.06 6.63 -28.15
CA LEU A 99 -6.55 7.98 -28.46
C LEU A 99 -5.52 9.08 -28.16
N LEU A 100 -4.44 8.74 -27.45
CA LEU A 100 -3.25 9.57 -27.24
C LEU A 100 -2.24 9.36 -28.37
#